data_AF-A0AAD5MLF8-F1
#
_entry.id   AF-A0AAD5MLF8-F1
#
_cell.length_a   1.000
_cell.length_b   1.000
_cell.length_c   1.000
_cell.angle_alpha   90.00
_cell.angle_beta   90.00
_cell.angle_gamma   90.00
#
_symmetry.space_group_name_H-M   'P 1'
#
loop_
_entity.id
_entity.type
_entity.pdbx_description
1 polymer ?
#
loop_
_entity_poly.entity_id
_entity_poly.type
_entity_poly.pdbx_seq_one_letter_code
_entity_poly.pdbx_strand_id
1 'polypeptide(L)' 'MPAMMTILAIPPQHLSISGTISTTNIIMANWSRQMWQNVVNRAVRMLTSGSFKSHFFSAIATVS' A
#
# COMPACT_ATOMS: atom_id res chain seq x y z
N MET A 1 -8.91 29.31 27.54
CA MET A 1 -9.71 28.47 26.60
C MET A 1 -8.74 27.55 25.90
N PRO A 2 -8.85 26.20 25.99
CA PRO A 2 -7.93 25.33 25.29
C PRO A 2 -8.22 25.38 23.79
N ALA A 3 -7.17 25.50 22.98
CA ALA A 3 -7.29 25.52 21.52
C ALA A 3 -7.84 24.17 21.03
N MET A 4 -8.96 24.18 20.31
CA MET A 4 -9.44 23.02 19.57
C MET A 4 -8.36 22.61 18.57
N MET A 5 -7.80 21.41 18.71
CA MET A 5 -7.00 20.79 17.66
C MET A 5 -7.93 20.44 16.50
N THR A 6 -8.00 21.32 15.52
CA THR A 6 -8.60 21.01 14.22
C THR A 6 -7.68 19.97 13.57
N ILE A 7 -8.05 18.70 13.63
CA ILE A 7 -7.41 17.66 12.82
C ILE A 7 -7.69 18.04 11.36
N LEU A 8 -6.71 18.70 10.73
CA LEU A 8 -6.75 18.99 9.30
C LEU A 8 -6.72 17.65 8.56
N ALA A 9 -7.56 17.50 7.54
CA ALA A 9 -7.57 16.30 6.71
C ALA A 9 -6.18 16.11 6.07
N ILE A 10 -5.64 14.89 6.16
CA ILE A 10 -4.34 14.55 5.59
C ILE A 10 -4.44 14.63 4.06
N PRO A 11 -3.59 15.39 3.37
CA PRO A 11 -3.63 15.49 1.91
C PRO A 11 -3.45 14.13 1.22
N PRO A 12 -4.14 13.84 0.11
CA PRO A 12 -4.10 12.53 -0.55
C PRO A 12 -2.70 12.07 -0.98
N GLN A 13 -1.79 13.01 -1.27
CA GLN A 13 -0.42 12.65 -1.67
C GLN A 13 0.34 11.94 -0.55
N HIS A 14 -0.02 12.17 0.72
CA HIS A 14 0.58 11.51 1.87
C HIS A 14 -0.07 10.16 2.21
N LEU A 15 -1.19 9.82 1.55
CA LEU A 15 -1.92 8.56 1.75
C LEU A 15 -1.54 7.48 0.73
N SER A 16 -0.75 7.84 -0.29
CA SER A 16 -0.42 6.97 -1.41
C SER A 16 1.09 6.80 -1.55
N ILE A 17 1.52 5.56 -1.76
CA ILE A 17 2.90 5.24 -2.11
C ILE A 17 2.85 4.47 -3.43
N SER A 18 3.68 4.86 -4.40
CA SER A 18 3.82 4.17 -5.68
C SER A 18 5.29 3.79 -5.92
N GLY A 19 5.50 2.81 -6.79
CA GLY A 19 6.83 2.34 -7.14
C GLY A 19 6.79 1.34 -8.29
N THR A 20 7.97 0.95 -8.76
CA THR A 20 8.12 -0.02 -9.85
C THR A 20 8.84 -1.26 -9.33
N ILE A 21 8.31 -2.44 -9.66
CA ILE A 21 8.97 -3.72 -9.39
C ILE A 21 9.60 -4.20 -10.69
N SER A 22 10.93 -4.37 -10.67
CA SER A 22 11.66 -4.99 -11.78
C SER A 22 12.07 -6.41 -11.40
N THR A 23 12.00 -7.32 -12.36
CA THR A 23 12.42 -8.71 -12.18
C THR A 23 13.28 -9.16 -13.35
N THR A 24 14.28 -9.99 -13.06
CA THR A 24 15.08 -10.70 -14.07
C THR A 24 14.54 -12.10 -14.33
N ASN A 25 13.59 -12.57 -13.53
CA ASN A 25 13.00 -13.90 -13.68
C ASN A 25 11.97 -13.88 -14.81
N ILE A 26 12.23 -14.65 -15.88
CA ILE A 26 11.38 -14.71 -17.07
C ILE A 26 9.97 -15.21 -16.78
N ILE A 27 9.78 -16.07 -15.78
CA ILE A 27 8.46 -16.58 -15.39
C ILE A 27 7.64 -15.43 -14.80
N MET A 28 8.22 -14.66 -13.88
CA MET A 28 7.55 -13.50 -13.26
C MET A 28 7.30 -12.37 -14.26
N ALA A 29 8.18 -12.19 -15.24
CA ALA A 29 7.98 -11.22 -16.32
C ALA A 29 6.74 -11.54 -17.18
N ASN A 30 6.39 -12.82 -17.31
CA ASN A 30 5.22 -13.30 -18.05
C ASN A 30 3.97 -13.45 -17.18
N TRP A 31 4.02 -13.07 -15.90
CA TRP A 31 2.85 -13.13 -15.04
C TRP A 31 1.78 -12.15 -15.49
N SER A 32 0.52 -12.59 -15.39
CA SER A 32 -0.61 -11.71 -15.64
C SER A 32 -0.70 -10.63 -14.56
N ARG A 33 -1.44 -9.55 -14.86
CA ARG A 33 -1.75 -8.49 -13.88
C ARG A 33 -2.40 -9.06 -12.61
N GLN A 34 -3.26 -10.08 -12.72
CA GLN A 34 -3.88 -10.72 -11.56
C GLN A 34 -2.86 -11.46 -10.67
N MET A 35 -1.86 -12.12 -11.28
CA MET A 35 -0.81 -12.79 -10.52
C MET A 35 0.04 -11.78 -9.73
N TRP A 36 0.44 -10.68 -10.36
CA TRP A 36 1.11 -9.57 -9.68
C TRP A 36 0.23 -8.96 -8.58
N GLN A 37 -1.05 -8.76 -8.85
CA GLN A 37 -2.00 -8.25 -7.85
C GLN A 37 -2.08 -9.14 -6.61
N ASN A 38 -2.01 -10.48 -6.76
CA ASN A 38 -1.98 -11.40 -5.62
C ASN A 38 -0.74 -11.21 -4.74
N VAL A 39 0.42 -10.96 -5.33
CA VAL A 39 1.67 -10.70 -4.59
C VAL A 39 1.56 -9.38 -3.81
N VAL A 40 1.12 -8.30 -4.46
CA VAL A 40 1.01 -7.00 -3.79
C VAL A 40 -0.09 -7.02 -2.72
N ASN A 41 -1.20 -7.73 -2.94
CA ASN A 41 -2.23 -7.96 -1.91
C ASN A 41 -1.66 -8.66 -0.67
N ARG A 42 -0.73 -9.61 -0.85
CA ARG A 42 -0.05 -10.25 0.27
C ARG A 42 0.84 -9.26 1.04
N ALA A 43 1.56 -8.38 0.34
CA ALA A 43 2.34 -7.32 0.97
C ALA A 43 1.44 -6.37 1.79
N VAL A 44 0.29 -5.96 1.24
CA VAL A 44 -0.70 -5.15 1.96
C VAL A 44 -1.21 -5.85 3.22
N ARG A 45 -1.53 -7.15 3.13
CA ARG A 45 -1.93 -7.95 4.31
C ARG A 45 -0.84 -7.97 5.38
N MET A 46 0.43 -8.10 4.98
CA MET A 46 1.55 -8.06 5.93
C MET A 46 1.65 -6.68 6.61
N LEU A 47 1.56 -5.59 5.85
CA LEU A 47 1.61 -4.21 6.37
C LEU A 47 0.44 -3.87 7.29
N THR A 48 -0.75 -4.41 7.01
CA THR A 48 -1.96 -4.25 7.82
C THR A 48 -2.06 -5.25 8.97
N SER A 49 -1.05 -6.10 9.13
CA SER A 49 -0.94 -7.07 10.22
C SER A 49 0.23 -6.73 11.16
N GLY A 50 0.22 -7.29 12.36
CA GLY A 50 1.31 -7.10 13.32
C GLY A 50 1.47 -5.66 13.80
N SER A 51 2.71 -5.29 14.14
CA SER A 51 3.07 -3.99 14.71
C SER A 51 2.83 -2.79 13.80
N PHE A 52 2.71 -3.00 12.49
CA PHE A 52 2.44 -1.92 11.54
C PHE A 52 0.96 -1.56 11.42
N LYS A 53 0.05 -2.43 11.90
CA LYS A 53 -1.40 -2.23 11.79
C LYS A 53 -1.89 -0.89 12.36
N SER A 54 -1.28 -0.39 13.43
CA SER A 54 -1.65 0.90 14.05
C SER A 54 -1.38 2.11 13.16
N HIS A 55 -0.53 1.98 12.14
CA HIS A 55 -0.20 3.05 11.21
C HIS A 55 -1.13 3.13 10.01
N PHE A 56 -2.02 2.15 9.82
CA PHE A 56 -2.92 2.09 8.67
C PHE A 56 -4.37 1.91 9.13
N PHE A 57 -5.23 2.86 8.74
CA PHE A 57 -6.69 2.67 8.88
C PHE A 57 -7.22 1.67 7.85
N SER A 58 -6.77 1.82 6.60
CA SER A 58 -7.01 0.91 5.49
C SER A 58 -5.85 1.00 4.52
N ALA A 59 -5.53 -0.10 3.84
CA ALA A 59 -4.52 -0.12 2.78
C ALA A 59 -5.02 -0.96 1.61
N ILE A 60 -4.84 -0.43 0.41
CA ILE A 60 -5.18 -1.07 -0.86
C ILE A 60 -3.99 -0.86 -1.78
N ALA A 61 -3.68 -1.85 -2.59
CA ALA A 61 -2.66 -1.70 -3.63
C ALA A 61 -3.24 -2.11 -4.98
N THR A 62 -2.75 -1.49 -6.03
CA THR A 62 -3.13 -1.77 -7.41
C THR A 62 -1.89 -1.93 -8.27
N VAL A 63 -1.93 -2.87 -9.19
CA VAL A 63 -0.94 -2.98 -10.28
C VAL A 63 -1.54 -2.22 -11.46
N SER A 64 -0.81 -1.33 -12.12
CA SER A 64 -1.27 -0.53 -13.27
C SER A 64 -0.48 -0.82 -14.53
#